data_AF-A0A1F6GNG4-F1
#
_entry.id   AF-A0A1F6GNG4-F1
#
_cell.length_a   1.000
_cell.length_b   1.000
_cell.length_c   1.000
_cell.angle_alpha   90.00
_cell.angle_beta   90.00
_cell.angle_gamma   90.00
#
_symmetry.space_group_name_H-M   'P 1'
#
loop_
_entity.id
_entity.type
_entity.pdbx_description
1 polymer ?
#
loop_
_entity_poly.entity_id
_entity_poly.type
_entity_poly.pdbx_seq_one_letter_code
_entity_poly.pdbx_strand_id
1 'polypeptide(L)'
;MTIGRILEVIKSKHPEVDLTMVKLAYEVAEKAHSGQKRDSGEDYLQHPLETAYKLAEMDIDLPTIIAGILHDVPEETSHTMEEIKKDFGDEVADLVGGITKLGTIKYRGLERYAENLRKMFVAMAEDLRVVFIKFADRIHNLKTLYALRPVKQQRIAKETLEIYAPIANRLGMTELQNEMEDLAFPYVYPDEHKWVVDISKKQYEERKRDAETVIKKIKAELKDNRFVDFDIYGRAKHYYSLYQKLLRKEMDIERIYDLVALRIIVNATDECYRVLGIIHSLCKPMSGRVKDYIAQPKPNGYRSLHTTVYYDNKIVEFQIRTKEMEAEAEWGIAAHWSFKEKSGKRTKVPIDPEKLKWVKMLLKQGDETRKPEEYLDKLKMDFFKNRIFVFTPRGDVIDLPEGSIPIDFAYHIHTYIGEHATGAKINGKLGTLTTALKSGDMIEIIIDKKRAKPGEEWLQYAQTHLAKEKIKQALKKNDGLSAIFRFFNN
;
A
#
# COMPACT_ATOMS: atom_id res chain seq x y z
N MET A 1 -1.15 12.79 23.38
CA MET A 1 -0.17 11.76 23.75
C MET A 1 0.66 12.10 24.99
N THR A 2 1.18 11.10 25.72
CA THR A 2 2.26 11.27 26.71
C THR A 2 3.44 10.38 26.36
N ILE A 3 4.66 10.79 26.75
CA ILE A 3 5.86 9.96 26.57
C ILE A 3 5.73 8.61 27.29
N GLY A 4 5.09 8.57 28.47
CA GLY A 4 4.86 7.34 29.22
C GLY A 4 4.15 6.26 28.40
N ARG A 5 3.11 6.64 27.65
CA ARG A 5 2.36 5.71 26.80
C ARG A 5 3.21 5.16 25.65
N ILE A 6 4.08 5.98 25.06
CA ILE A 6 5.03 5.53 24.02
C ILE A 6 6.00 4.50 24.61
N LEU A 7 6.56 4.80 25.78
CA LEU A 7 7.49 3.91 26.48
C LEU A 7 6.81 2.58 26.87
N GLU A 8 5.55 2.61 27.30
CA GLU A 8 4.77 1.42 27.61
C GLU A 8 4.55 0.54 26.38
N VAL A 9 4.17 1.11 25.24
CA VAL A 9 4.01 0.37 23.97
C VAL A 9 5.33 -0.28 23.57
N ILE A 10 6.44 0.46 23.63
CA ILE A 10 7.76 -0.10 23.28
C ILE A 10 8.13 -1.23 24.26
N LYS A 11 7.97 -1.05 25.57
CA LYS A 11 8.29 -2.08 26.58
C LYS A 11 7.40 -3.31 26.47
N SER A 12 6.13 -3.14 26.12
CA SER A 12 5.20 -4.27 25.96
C SER A 12 5.65 -5.25 24.86
N LYS A 13 6.37 -4.73 23.86
CA LYS A 13 6.93 -5.53 22.76
C LYS A 13 8.35 -5.97 23.06
N HIS A 14 9.15 -5.11 23.71
CA HIS A 14 10.56 -5.32 24.02
C HIS A 14 10.87 -4.97 25.49
N PRO A 15 10.67 -5.90 26.44
CA PRO A 15 10.78 -5.59 27.88
C PRO A 15 12.16 -5.12 28.34
N GLU A 16 13.22 -5.63 27.70
CA GLU A 16 14.64 -5.40 28.08
C GLU A 16 15.30 -4.22 27.35
N VAL A 17 14.53 -3.46 26.56
CA VAL A 17 15.09 -2.42 25.70
C VAL A 17 15.51 -1.17 26.48
N ASP A 18 16.67 -0.61 26.15
CA ASP A 18 17.12 0.68 26.71
C ASP A 18 16.35 1.84 26.06
N LEU A 19 15.64 2.60 26.89
CA LEU A 19 14.81 3.74 26.49
C LEU A 19 15.42 5.09 26.87
N THR A 20 16.67 5.12 27.33
CA THR A 20 17.37 6.34 27.75
C THR A 20 17.39 7.36 26.61
N MET A 21 17.75 6.92 25.40
CA MET A 21 17.79 7.79 24.22
C MET A 21 16.42 8.30 23.78
N VAL A 22 15.36 7.53 23.98
CA VAL A 22 13.98 7.96 23.68
C VAL A 22 13.54 9.07 24.63
N LYS A 23 13.88 8.95 25.91
CA LYS A 23 13.62 10.01 26.91
C LYS A 23 14.42 11.27 26.63
N LEU A 24 15.70 11.13 26.26
CA LEU A 24 16.52 12.27 25.87
C LEU A 24 15.91 13.01 24.66
N ALA A 25 15.45 12.27 23.64
CA ALA A 25 14.79 12.85 22.48
C ALA A 25 13.53 13.65 22.85
N TYR A 26 12.74 13.11 23.79
CA TYR A 26 11.58 13.81 24.34
C TYR A 26 11.99 15.13 25.02
N GLU A 27 12.99 15.12 25.89
CA GLU A 27 13.46 16.32 26.59
C GLU A 27 13.98 17.39 25.62
N VAL A 28 14.68 16.97 24.56
CA VAL A 28 15.14 17.88 23.50
C VAL A 28 13.95 18.48 22.77
N ALA A 29 12.99 17.67 22.32
CA ALA A 29 11.81 18.15 21.60
C ALA A 29 10.92 19.06 22.47
N GLU A 30 10.74 18.73 23.75
CA GLU A 30 9.97 19.54 24.71
C GLU A 30 10.59 20.92 24.91
N LYS A 31 11.93 20.99 25.06
CA LYS A 31 12.65 22.27 25.16
C LYS A 31 12.58 23.05 23.87
N ALA A 32 12.78 22.39 22.73
CA ALA A 32 12.82 23.01 21.42
C ALA A 32 11.48 23.68 21.05
N HIS A 33 10.37 23.00 21.33
CA HIS A 33 9.02 23.46 21.01
C HIS A 33 8.32 24.17 22.19
N SER A 34 9.07 24.56 23.23
CA SER A 34 8.52 25.20 24.42
C SER A 34 7.79 26.50 24.08
N GLY A 35 6.50 26.58 24.43
CA GLY A 35 5.65 27.74 24.15
C GLY A 35 5.13 27.82 22.71
N GLN A 36 5.48 26.87 21.83
CA GLN A 36 4.96 26.78 20.47
C GLN A 36 3.61 26.07 20.45
N LYS A 37 2.65 26.62 19.69
CA LYS A 37 1.32 26.04 19.48
C LYS A 37 1.06 25.75 18.02
N ARG A 38 0.26 24.72 17.74
CA ARG A 38 -0.23 24.42 16.38
C ARG A 38 -1.44 25.30 16.04
N ASP A 39 -1.81 25.30 14.76
CA ASP A 39 -3.06 25.91 14.27
C ASP A 39 -4.31 25.34 14.96
N SER A 40 -4.25 24.12 15.50
CA SER A 40 -5.32 23.50 16.31
C SER A 40 -5.47 24.09 17.72
N GLY A 41 -4.48 24.86 18.19
CA GLY A 41 -4.39 25.40 19.54
C GLY A 41 -3.69 24.50 20.57
N GLU A 42 -3.37 23.26 20.20
CA GLU A 42 -2.60 22.32 21.02
C GLU A 42 -1.11 22.66 21.05
N ASP A 43 -0.42 22.20 22.09
CA ASP A 43 1.03 22.34 22.20
C ASP A 43 1.73 21.59 21.07
N TYR A 44 2.72 22.22 20.45
CA TYR A 44 3.38 21.67 19.26
C TYR A 44 4.00 20.28 19.51
N LEU A 45 4.52 20.06 20.72
CA LEU A 45 5.07 18.78 21.19
C LEU A 45 4.12 17.59 21.00
N GLN A 46 2.80 17.80 21.01
CA GLN A 46 1.85 16.72 20.77
C GLN A 46 2.03 16.09 19.38
N HIS A 47 2.44 16.87 18.37
CA HIS A 47 2.60 16.35 17.02
C HIS A 47 3.73 15.32 16.88
N PRO A 48 4.97 15.61 17.28
CA PRO A 48 6.04 14.61 17.26
C PRO A 48 5.75 13.40 18.16
N LEU A 49 5.05 13.57 19.29
CA LEU A 49 4.67 12.46 20.16
C LEU A 49 3.65 11.51 19.52
N GLU A 50 2.63 12.02 18.85
CA GLU A 50 1.65 11.19 18.12
C GLU A 50 2.33 10.46 16.95
N THR A 51 3.26 11.12 16.24
CA THR A 51 4.10 10.50 15.21
C THR A 51 4.93 9.35 15.77
N ALA A 52 5.64 9.57 16.88
CA ALA A 52 6.45 8.56 17.54
C ALA A 52 5.62 7.39 18.12
N TYR A 53 4.43 7.69 18.65
CA TYR A 53 3.50 6.67 19.11
C TYR A 53 3.07 5.74 17.97
N LYS A 54 2.73 6.30 16.79
CA LYS A 54 2.37 5.49 15.62
C LYS A 54 3.52 4.60 15.16
N LEU A 55 4.75 5.11 15.17
CA LEU A 55 5.96 4.33 14.85
C LEU A 55 6.21 3.20 15.86
N ALA A 56 5.93 3.45 17.15
CA ALA A 56 5.99 2.42 18.19
C ALA A 56 4.89 1.35 18.01
N GLU A 57 3.67 1.73 17.61
CA GLU A 57 2.60 0.79 17.25
C GLU A 57 2.98 -0.11 16.08
N MET A 58 3.74 0.42 15.12
CA MET A 58 4.27 -0.32 13.97
C MET A 58 5.44 -1.28 14.31
N ASP A 59 5.94 -1.26 15.55
CA ASP A 59 7.11 -2.03 16.00
C ASP A 59 8.40 -1.73 15.23
N ILE A 60 8.63 -0.45 14.88
CA ILE A 60 9.85 -0.03 14.21
C ILE A 60 11.00 0.15 15.22
N ASP A 61 12.24 0.09 14.74
CA ASP A 61 13.45 0.29 15.53
C ASP A 61 13.53 1.66 16.22
N LEU A 62 14.22 1.70 17.38
CA LEU A 62 14.34 2.92 18.20
C LEU A 62 14.91 4.13 17.45
N PRO A 63 15.93 4.02 16.57
CA PRO A 63 16.42 5.17 15.82
C PRO A 63 15.31 5.88 15.02
N THR A 64 14.38 5.11 14.44
CA THR A 64 13.22 5.67 13.72
C THR A 64 12.24 6.36 14.66
N ILE A 65 11.96 5.75 15.82
CA ILE A 65 11.06 6.35 16.82
C ILE A 65 11.66 7.67 17.34
N ILE A 66 12.95 7.67 17.65
CA ILE A 66 13.71 8.87 18.06
C ILE A 66 13.65 9.93 16.97
N ALA A 67 13.94 9.56 15.71
CA ALA A 67 13.84 10.47 14.58
C ALA A 67 12.41 11.02 14.41
N GLY A 68 11.37 10.22 14.69
CA GLY A 68 9.98 10.68 14.72
C GLY A 68 9.69 11.72 15.81
N ILE A 69 10.31 11.62 16.98
CA ILE A 69 10.21 12.65 18.04
C ILE A 69 10.93 13.95 17.60
N LEU A 70 12.02 13.83 16.84
CA LEU A 70 12.88 14.96 16.47
C LEU A 70 12.59 15.54 15.08
N HIS A 71 11.66 14.98 14.31
CA HIS A 71 11.59 15.22 12.87
C HIS A 71 11.37 16.68 12.45
N ASP A 72 10.63 17.45 13.24
CA ASP A 72 10.35 18.87 13.00
C ASP A 72 11.30 19.81 13.76
N VAL A 73 12.13 19.29 14.67
CA VAL A 73 12.99 20.10 15.54
C VAL A 73 13.95 20.99 14.72
N PRO A 74 14.67 20.49 13.69
CA PRO A 74 15.57 21.33 12.90
C PRO A 74 14.87 22.34 11.99
N GLU A 75 13.62 22.09 11.62
CA GLU A 75 12.88 22.97 10.71
C GLU A 75 12.20 24.12 11.46
N GLU A 76 11.73 23.86 12.67
CA GLU A 76 10.84 24.76 13.41
C GLU A 76 11.53 25.48 14.58
N THR A 77 12.76 25.09 14.90
CA THR A 77 13.49 25.60 16.08
C THR A 77 14.92 25.99 15.72
N SER A 78 15.68 26.54 16.69
CA SER A 78 17.09 26.88 16.50
C SER A 78 18.04 25.69 16.60
N HIS A 79 17.54 24.48 16.93
CA HIS A 79 18.38 23.30 17.03
C HIS A 79 18.89 22.83 15.68
N THR A 80 20.18 22.50 15.62
CA THR A 80 20.87 22.20 14.35
C THR A 80 21.00 20.70 14.10
N MET A 81 21.21 20.33 12.84
CA MET A 81 21.48 18.93 12.46
C MET A 81 22.78 18.41 13.10
N GLU A 82 23.77 19.29 13.29
CA GLU A 82 25.04 18.98 13.95
C GLU A 82 24.83 18.63 15.43
N GLU A 83 23.93 19.32 16.13
CA GLU A 83 23.55 18.99 17.51
C GLU A 83 22.84 17.64 17.59
N ILE A 84 21.88 17.37 16.69
CA ILE A 84 21.22 16.06 16.62
C ILE A 84 22.25 14.94 16.38
N LYS A 85 23.19 15.15 15.47
CA LYS A 85 24.25 14.19 15.18
C LYS A 85 25.14 13.93 16.39
N LYS A 86 25.48 14.98 17.14
CA LYS A 86 26.29 14.87 18.35
C LYS A 86 25.57 14.10 19.46
N ASP A 87 24.29 14.36 19.66
CA ASP A 87 23.52 13.82 20.79
C ASP A 87 22.97 12.42 20.50
N PHE A 88 22.58 12.12 19.25
CA PHE A 88 21.89 10.89 18.87
C PHE A 88 22.64 10.02 17.84
N GLY A 89 23.75 10.52 17.30
CA GLY A 89 24.59 9.82 16.33
C GLY A 89 24.16 9.97 14.87
N ASP A 90 25.00 9.45 13.97
CA ASP A 90 24.84 9.57 12.52
C ASP A 90 23.51 9.01 12.02
N GLU A 91 23.10 7.86 12.53
CA GLU A 91 21.90 7.16 12.06
C GLU A 91 20.60 7.97 12.27
N VAL A 92 20.43 8.58 13.45
CA VAL A 92 19.25 9.42 13.73
C VAL A 92 19.33 10.72 12.93
N ALA A 93 20.52 11.32 12.83
CA ALA A 93 20.71 12.54 12.06
C ALA A 93 20.42 12.34 10.57
N ASP A 94 20.82 11.21 9.98
CA ASP A 94 20.54 10.88 8.59
C ASP A 94 19.02 10.70 8.35
N LEU A 95 18.30 10.06 9.28
CA LEU A 95 16.84 9.92 9.21
C LEU A 95 16.13 11.27 9.29
N VAL A 96 16.47 12.09 10.29
CA VAL A 96 15.89 13.44 10.46
C VAL A 96 16.20 14.31 9.24
N GLY A 97 17.46 14.32 8.78
CA GLY A 97 17.87 15.05 7.59
C GLY A 97 17.16 14.56 6.32
N GLY A 98 16.91 13.26 6.21
CA GLY A 98 16.10 12.66 5.15
C GLY A 98 14.68 13.23 5.10
N ILE A 99 14.04 13.42 6.26
CA ILE A 99 12.70 14.00 6.37
C ILE A 99 12.71 15.49 6.03
N THR A 100 13.67 16.24 6.57
CA THR A 100 13.80 17.68 6.34
C THR A 100 13.98 18.04 4.86
N LYS A 101 14.70 17.20 4.12
CA LYS A 101 14.87 17.35 2.66
C LYS A 101 13.55 17.26 1.89
N LEU A 102 12.53 16.59 2.44
CA LEU A 102 11.20 16.47 1.85
C LEU A 102 10.33 17.72 2.09
N GLY A 103 10.58 18.48 3.15
CA GLY A 103 9.84 19.70 3.50
C GLY A 103 10.24 20.93 2.69
N THR A 104 11.47 20.99 2.21
CA THR A 104 12.14 22.23 1.79
C THR A 104 12.21 22.42 0.25
N ILE A 105 11.13 22.91 -0.39
CA ILE A 105 11.22 23.52 -1.75
C ILE A 105 10.24 24.69 -1.95
N LYS A 106 10.79 25.80 -2.46
CA LYS A 106 10.10 27.06 -2.82
C LYS A 106 9.76 27.15 -4.32
N TYR A 107 8.88 26.28 -4.84
CA TYR A 107 8.30 26.46 -6.19
C TYR A 107 6.79 26.17 -6.19
N ARG A 108 6.05 26.78 -7.14
CA ARG A 108 4.58 26.64 -7.29
C ARG A 108 4.26 25.78 -8.51
N GLY A 109 3.23 24.94 -8.44
CA GLY A 109 2.67 24.23 -9.61
C GLY A 109 3.04 22.74 -9.73
N LEU A 110 2.86 22.18 -10.94
CA LEU A 110 3.04 20.76 -11.27
C LEU A 110 4.50 20.31 -11.09
N GLU A 111 5.46 21.19 -11.37
CA GLU A 111 6.90 20.91 -11.17
C GLU A 111 7.25 20.67 -9.70
N ARG A 112 6.64 21.42 -8.76
CA ARG A 112 6.80 21.19 -7.31
C ARG A 112 6.36 19.78 -6.93
N TYR A 113 5.26 19.33 -7.52
CA TYR A 113 4.69 18.02 -7.23
C TYR A 113 5.62 16.91 -7.75
N ALA A 114 6.16 17.06 -8.96
CA ALA A 114 7.16 16.14 -9.53
C ALA A 114 8.44 16.05 -8.68
N GLU A 115 8.99 17.21 -8.30
CA GLU A 115 10.24 17.26 -7.56
C GLU A 115 10.07 16.74 -6.12
N ASN A 116 8.97 17.05 -5.45
CA ASN A 116 8.65 16.50 -4.14
C ASN A 116 8.56 14.97 -4.18
N LEU A 117 7.89 14.42 -5.19
CA LEU A 117 7.84 12.96 -5.40
C LEU A 117 9.22 12.37 -5.66
N ARG A 118 10.03 13.01 -6.51
CA ARG A 118 11.41 12.59 -6.80
C ARG A 118 12.24 12.54 -5.52
N LYS A 119 12.26 13.61 -4.73
CA LYS A 119 12.99 13.66 -3.46
C LYS A 119 12.52 12.60 -2.47
N MET A 120 11.21 12.37 -2.39
CA MET A 120 10.65 11.31 -1.55
C MET A 120 11.16 9.94 -1.99
N PHE A 121 11.17 9.62 -3.30
CA PHE A 121 11.72 8.36 -3.78
C PHE A 121 13.23 8.23 -3.58
N VAL A 122 14.00 9.34 -3.67
CA VAL A 122 15.44 9.33 -3.37
C VAL A 122 15.66 9.00 -1.90
N ALA A 123 14.96 9.70 -0.99
CA ALA A 123 15.04 9.43 0.44
C ALA A 123 14.63 7.98 0.78
N MET A 124 13.59 7.45 0.13
CA MET A 124 13.19 6.04 0.28
C MET A 124 14.25 5.04 -0.18
N ALA A 125 14.97 5.36 -1.26
CA ALA A 125 15.99 4.48 -1.80
C ALA A 125 17.27 4.48 -0.96
N GLU A 126 17.55 5.60 -0.27
CA GLU A 126 18.61 5.71 0.73
C GLU A 126 18.22 4.96 2.01
N ASP A 127 17.06 5.29 2.59
CA ASP A 127 16.53 4.63 3.78
C ASP A 127 14.99 4.65 3.82
N LEU A 128 14.39 3.46 3.75
CA LEU A 128 12.94 3.30 3.76
C LEU A 128 12.28 3.80 5.06
N ARG A 129 13.01 3.83 6.19
CA ARG A 129 12.51 4.30 7.49
C ARG A 129 12.02 5.74 7.45
N VAL A 130 12.61 6.57 6.58
CA VAL A 130 12.17 7.95 6.34
C VAL A 130 10.70 8.00 5.94
N VAL A 131 10.23 7.04 5.14
CA VAL A 131 8.82 6.99 4.71
C VAL A 131 7.89 6.51 5.82
N PHE A 132 8.32 5.63 6.72
CA PHE A 132 7.50 5.27 7.87
C PHE A 132 7.23 6.49 8.75
N ILE A 133 8.28 7.30 9.00
CA ILE A 133 8.14 8.55 9.75
C ILE A 133 7.21 9.49 9.01
N LYS A 134 7.33 9.59 7.67
CA LYS A 134 6.47 10.47 6.89
C LYS A 134 5.00 10.04 6.86
N PHE A 135 4.71 8.74 6.86
CA PHE A 135 3.33 8.26 6.97
C PHE A 135 2.74 8.54 8.36
N ALA A 136 3.52 8.32 9.42
CA ALA A 136 3.09 8.63 10.78
C ALA A 136 2.79 10.13 10.96
N ASP A 137 3.70 11.00 10.49
CA ASP A 137 3.52 12.44 10.39
C ASP A 137 2.24 12.78 9.60
N ARG A 138 2.09 12.22 8.39
CA ARG A 138 0.95 12.49 7.52
C ARG A 138 -0.38 12.10 8.17
N ILE A 139 -0.45 10.95 8.84
CA ILE A 139 -1.64 10.50 9.57
C ILE A 139 -2.01 11.49 10.67
N HIS A 140 -1.04 11.95 11.46
CA HIS A 140 -1.33 12.91 12.52
C HIS A 140 -1.75 14.27 11.94
N ASN A 141 -1.11 14.73 10.87
CA ASN A 141 -1.51 15.92 10.13
C ASN A 141 -2.95 15.85 9.63
N LEU A 142 -3.39 14.69 9.12
CA LEU A 142 -4.77 14.47 8.70
C LEU A 142 -5.75 14.48 9.87
N LYS A 143 -5.38 13.93 11.03
CA LYS A 143 -6.21 13.96 12.26
C LYS A 143 -6.47 15.39 12.74
N THR A 144 -5.48 16.27 12.59
CA THR A 144 -5.59 17.70 12.96
C THR A 144 -5.96 18.62 11.80
N LEU A 145 -6.37 18.05 10.65
CA LEU A 145 -6.51 18.81 9.41
C LEU A 145 -7.61 19.89 9.49
N TYR A 146 -8.65 19.65 10.30
CA TYR A 146 -9.78 20.54 10.52
C TYR A 146 -9.37 21.96 10.96
N ALA A 147 -8.21 22.13 11.58
CA ALA A 147 -7.72 23.42 12.05
C ALA A 147 -7.17 24.32 10.92
N LEU A 148 -6.83 23.75 9.76
CA LEU A 148 -6.27 24.51 8.65
C LEU A 148 -7.34 25.20 7.81
N ARG A 149 -6.95 26.16 6.97
CA ARG A 149 -7.85 26.78 5.98
C ARG A 149 -8.31 25.75 4.94
N PRO A 150 -9.56 25.84 4.42
CA PRO A 150 -10.13 24.84 3.49
C PRO A 150 -9.23 24.50 2.28
N VAL A 151 -8.58 25.50 1.68
CA VAL A 151 -7.65 25.29 0.55
C VAL A 151 -6.46 24.40 0.94
N LYS A 152 -5.91 24.58 2.16
CA LYS A 152 -4.83 23.71 2.67
C LYS A 152 -5.37 22.31 3.00
N GLN A 153 -6.57 22.21 3.57
CA GLN A 153 -7.21 20.93 3.89
C GLN A 153 -7.35 20.06 2.63
N GLN A 154 -8.01 20.60 1.60
CA GLN A 154 -8.25 19.89 0.35
C GLN A 154 -6.93 19.50 -0.33
N ARG A 155 -5.92 20.38 -0.32
CA ARG A 155 -4.61 20.08 -0.89
C ARG A 155 -3.92 18.91 -0.20
N ILE A 156 -3.84 18.91 1.14
CA ILE A 156 -3.18 17.87 1.94
C ILE A 156 -3.93 16.55 1.82
N ALA A 157 -5.26 16.57 1.87
CA ALA A 157 -6.08 15.37 1.74
C ALA A 157 -5.98 14.77 0.34
N LYS A 158 -6.02 15.59 -0.71
CA LYS A 158 -5.85 15.13 -2.10
C LYS A 158 -4.46 14.55 -2.34
N GLU A 159 -3.42 15.21 -1.85
CA GLU A 159 -2.04 14.69 -1.89
C GLU A 159 -1.94 13.33 -1.19
N THR A 160 -2.66 13.15 -0.07
CA THR A 160 -2.71 11.88 0.67
C THR A 160 -3.31 10.76 -0.18
N LEU A 161 -4.48 10.98 -0.76
CA LEU A 161 -5.15 9.98 -1.60
C LEU A 161 -4.38 9.67 -2.88
N GLU A 162 -3.77 10.67 -3.51
CA GLU A 162 -3.09 10.50 -4.79
C GLU A 162 -1.66 9.99 -4.65
N ILE A 163 -1.01 10.18 -3.50
CA ILE A 163 0.40 9.81 -3.29
C ILE A 163 0.59 8.83 -2.14
N TYR A 164 0.32 9.27 -0.91
CA TYR A 164 0.78 8.58 0.29
C TYR A 164 0.06 7.24 0.47
N ALA A 165 -1.26 7.21 0.25
CA ALA A 165 -2.05 5.99 0.33
C ALA A 165 -1.63 4.92 -0.72
N PRO A 166 -1.46 5.25 -2.02
CA PRO A 166 -0.92 4.31 -3.00
C PRO A 166 0.48 3.77 -2.65
N ILE A 167 1.37 4.61 -2.11
CA ILE A 167 2.72 4.16 -1.70
C ILE A 167 2.62 3.20 -0.52
N ALA A 168 1.81 3.51 0.49
CA ALA A 168 1.57 2.61 1.61
C ALA A 168 1.05 1.25 1.12
N ASN A 169 0.10 1.23 0.18
CA ASN A 169 -0.38 -0.01 -0.45
C ASN A 169 0.75 -0.80 -1.15
N ARG A 170 1.63 -0.11 -1.88
CA ARG A 170 2.77 -0.72 -2.59
C ARG A 170 3.76 -1.36 -1.63
N LEU A 171 3.94 -0.75 -0.46
CA LEU A 171 4.76 -1.26 0.62
C LEU A 171 4.06 -2.35 1.46
N GLY A 172 2.84 -2.74 1.10
CA GLY A 172 2.02 -3.73 1.81
C GLY A 172 1.39 -3.21 3.09
N MET A 173 1.45 -1.91 3.36
CA MET A 173 0.99 -1.26 4.59
C MET A 173 -0.50 -0.90 4.48
N THR A 174 -1.35 -1.92 4.31
CA THR A 174 -2.77 -1.71 3.98
C THR A 174 -3.54 -0.99 5.09
N GLU A 175 -3.20 -1.16 6.37
CA GLU A 175 -3.90 -0.41 7.42
C GLU A 175 -3.52 1.07 7.44
N LEU A 176 -2.24 1.41 7.21
CA LEU A 176 -1.84 2.81 7.07
C LEU A 176 -2.50 3.45 5.84
N GLN A 177 -2.56 2.72 4.72
CA GLN A 177 -3.30 3.15 3.54
C GLN A 177 -4.75 3.50 3.90
N ASN A 178 -5.47 2.54 4.48
CA ASN A 178 -6.89 2.71 4.81
C ASN A 178 -7.14 3.86 5.79
N GLU A 179 -6.29 4.01 6.82
CA GLU A 179 -6.39 5.11 7.79
C GLU A 179 -6.17 6.47 7.10
N MET A 180 -5.14 6.59 6.26
CA MET A 180 -4.91 7.80 5.47
C MET A 180 -6.06 8.11 4.51
N GLU A 181 -6.61 7.07 3.85
CA GLU A 181 -7.73 7.20 2.93
C GLU A 181 -8.99 7.70 3.63
N ASP A 182 -9.38 7.08 4.74
CA ASP A 182 -10.58 7.47 5.49
C ASP A 182 -10.44 8.87 6.11
N LEU A 183 -9.24 9.24 6.59
CA LEU A 183 -9.01 10.59 7.13
C LEU A 183 -9.03 11.66 6.02
N ALA A 184 -8.58 11.33 4.80
CA ALA A 184 -8.59 12.26 3.68
C ALA A 184 -9.96 12.36 2.98
N PHE A 185 -10.73 11.27 2.96
CA PHE A 185 -12.01 11.16 2.26
C PHE A 185 -12.99 12.32 2.52
N PRO A 186 -13.30 12.72 3.78
CA PRO A 186 -14.26 13.80 4.04
C PRO A 186 -13.81 15.18 3.53
N TYR A 187 -12.51 15.38 3.25
CA TYR A 187 -11.99 16.65 2.74
C TYR A 187 -11.88 16.68 1.22
N VAL A 188 -11.74 15.52 0.57
CA VAL A 188 -11.66 15.43 -0.89
C VAL A 188 -13.04 15.27 -1.53
N TYR A 189 -13.90 14.47 -0.91
CA TYR A 189 -15.23 14.09 -1.40
C TYR A 189 -16.26 14.13 -0.25
N PRO A 190 -16.59 15.33 0.27
CA PRO A 190 -17.41 15.48 1.47
C PRO A 190 -18.83 14.90 1.32
N ASP A 191 -19.47 15.13 0.16
CA ASP A 191 -20.83 14.69 -0.12
C ASP A 191 -20.90 13.16 -0.26
N GLU A 192 -19.94 12.58 -0.97
CA GLU A 192 -19.82 11.13 -1.13
C GLU A 192 -19.49 10.44 0.19
N HIS A 193 -18.59 11.02 1.00
CA HIS A 193 -18.29 10.51 2.33
C HIS A 193 -19.56 10.48 3.19
N LYS A 194 -20.32 11.59 3.24
CA LYS A 194 -21.57 11.66 3.99
C LYS A 194 -22.58 10.61 3.50
N TRP A 195 -22.75 10.49 2.19
CA TRP A 195 -23.64 9.50 1.59
C TRP A 195 -23.25 8.06 1.95
N VAL A 196 -21.95 7.73 1.88
CA VAL A 196 -21.45 6.39 2.24
C VAL A 196 -21.67 6.08 3.72
N VAL A 197 -21.45 7.05 4.61
CA VAL A 197 -21.71 6.88 6.05
C VAL A 197 -23.20 6.60 6.28
N ASP A 198 -24.08 7.38 5.68
CA ASP A 198 -25.53 7.27 5.89
C ASP A 198 -26.10 5.95 5.36
N ILE A 199 -25.71 5.54 4.14
CA ILE A 199 -26.23 4.32 3.52
C ILE A 199 -25.68 3.04 4.18
N SER A 200 -24.45 3.09 4.71
CA SER A 200 -23.81 1.92 5.32
C SER A 200 -24.24 1.67 6.76
N LYS A 201 -24.68 2.71 7.50
CA LYS A 201 -24.95 2.63 8.94
C LYS A 201 -25.93 1.51 9.33
N LYS A 202 -27.11 1.48 8.70
CA LYS A 202 -28.16 0.48 9.02
C LYS A 202 -27.67 -0.94 8.73
N GLN A 203 -27.07 -1.14 7.56
CA GLN A 203 -26.62 -2.46 7.10
C GLN A 203 -25.41 -2.95 7.90
N TYR A 204 -24.56 -2.03 8.35
CA TYR A 204 -23.44 -2.34 9.23
C TYR A 204 -23.92 -2.86 10.58
N GLU A 205 -24.91 -2.21 11.21
CA GLU A 205 -25.48 -2.66 12.49
C GLU A 205 -26.12 -4.05 12.37
N GLU A 206 -26.89 -4.30 11.31
CA GLU A 206 -27.48 -5.61 11.03
C GLU A 206 -26.39 -6.68 10.86
N ARG A 207 -25.40 -6.43 10.00
CA ARG A 207 -24.32 -7.40 9.74
C ARG A 207 -23.38 -7.61 10.91
N LYS A 208 -23.21 -6.61 11.78
CA LYS A 208 -22.43 -6.77 13.00
C LYS A 208 -23.08 -7.78 13.94
N ARG A 209 -24.40 -7.71 14.13
CA ARG A 209 -25.16 -8.69 14.94
C ARG A 209 -25.08 -10.10 14.33
N ASP A 210 -25.17 -10.17 13.01
CA ASP A 210 -25.03 -11.44 12.28
C ASP A 210 -23.63 -12.02 12.45
N ALA A 211 -22.60 -11.19 12.29
CA ALA A 211 -21.20 -11.56 12.52
C ALA A 211 -20.99 -12.09 13.93
N GLU A 212 -21.51 -11.44 14.98
CA GLU A 212 -21.39 -11.90 16.37
C GLU A 212 -22.01 -13.30 16.59
N THR A 213 -23.11 -13.59 15.92
CA THR A 213 -23.76 -14.91 15.99
C THR A 213 -22.89 -15.99 15.34
N VAL A 214 -22.36 -15.69 14.15
CA VAL A 214 -21.45 -16.59 13.42
C VAL A 214 -20.15 -16.81 14.19
N ILE A 215 -19.57 -15.75 14.76
CA ILE A 215 -18.35 -15.81 15.57
C ILE A 215 -18.53 -16.79 16.74
N LYS A 216 -19.65 -16.71 17.47
CA LYS A 216 -19.93 -17.62 18.60
C LYS A 216 -19.96 -19.07 18.15
N LYS A 217 -20.62 -19.38 17.02
CA LYS A 217 -20.72 -20.73 16.49
C LYS A 217 -19.36 -21.27 16.01
N ILE A 218 -18.62 -20.49 15.23
CA ILE A 218 -17.29 -20.88 14.75
C ILE A 218 -16.31 -21.05 15.91
N LYS A 219 -16.36 -20.18 16.93
CA LYS A 219 -15.51 -20.28 18.11
C LYS A 219 -15.76 -21.57 18.90
N ALA A 220 -17.00 -22.03 19.01
CA ALA A 220 -17.32 -23.31 19.63
C ALA A 220 -16.74 -24.47 18.79
N GLU A 221 -16.97 -24.45 17.49
CA GLU A 221 -16.48 -25.51 16.59
C GLU A 221 -14.95 -25.63 16.57
N LEU A 222 -14.24 -24.49 16.55
CA LEU A 222 -12.77 -24.49 16.60
C LEU A 222 -12.25 -25.09 17.91
N LYS A 223 -12.91 -24.81 19.05
CA LYS A 223 -12.56 -25.43 20.34
C LYS A 223 -12.79 -26.94 20.34
N ASP A 224 -13.92 -27.40 19.81
CA ASP A 224 -14.25 -28.83 19.69
C ASP A 224 -13.22 -29.56 18.80
N ASN A 225 -12.68 -28.87 17.80
CA ASN A 225 -11.61 -29.34 16.93
C ASN A 225 -10.18 -29.10 17.48
N ARG A 226 -10.05 -28.83 18.79
CA ARG A 226 -8.79 -28.70 19.54
C ARG A 226 -7.88 -27.55 19.09
N PHE A 227 -8.45 -26.45 18.59
CA PHE A 227 -7.69 -25.20 18.46
C PHE A 227 -7.56 -24.54 19.82
N VAL A 228 -6.32 -24.30 20.25
CA VAL A 228 -5.99 -23.81 21.60
C VAL A 228 -5.79 -22.29 21.62
N ASP A 229 -5.21 -21.74 20.56
CA ASP A 229 -4.85 -20.34 20.45
C ASP A 229 -5.28 -19.80 19.07
N PHE A 230 -6.35 -19.01 19.07
CA PHE A 230 -6.89 -18.36 17.89
C PHE A 230 -7.69 -17.13 18.30
N ASP A 231 -7.70 -16.13 17.43
CA ASP A 231 -8.58 -14.97 17.54
C ASP A 231 -9.59 -14.96 16.41
N ILE A 232 -10.82 -14.56 16.73
CA ILE A 232 -11.88 -14.38 15.75
C ILE A 232 -12.67 -13.12 16.06
N TYR A 233 -12.77 -12.22 15.08
CA TYR A 233 -13.46 -10.94 15.24
C TYR A 233 -14.04 -10.45 13.91
N GLY A 234 -15.05 -9.59 14.01
CA GLY A 234 -15.63 -8.89 12.86
C GLY A 234 -14.82 -7.64 12.54
N ARG A 235 -14.38 -7.50 11.29
CA ARG A 235 -13.74 -6.30 10.78
C ARG A 235 -14.73 -5.49 9.95
N ALA A 236 -14.92 -4.23 10.32
CA ALA A 236 -15.63 -3.25 9.51
C ALA A 236 -14.79 -2.84 8.29
N LYS A 237 -15.45 -2.62 7.16
CA LYS A 237 -14.81 -2.03 5.98
C LYS A 237 -14.63 -0.52 6.17
N HIS A 238 -13.46 -0.01 5.78
CA HIS A 238 -13.17 1.42 5.71
C HIS A 238 -14.09 2.14 4.72
N TYR A 239 -14.44 3.39 5.01
CA TYR A 239 -15.44 4.14 4.25
C TYR A 239 -14.98 4.43 2.81
N TYR A 240 -13.72 4.82 2.62
CA TYR A 240 -13.20 5.09 1.28
C TYR A 240 -13.12 3.81 0.44
N SER A 241 -12.65 2.71 1.04
CA SER A 241 -12.68 1.38 0.41
C SER A 241 -14.09 0.91 0.05
N LEU A 242 -15.09 1.24 0.89
CA LEU A 242 -16.50 0.98 0.61
C LEU A 242 -16.99 1.82 -0.57
N TYR A 243 -16.70 3.13 -0.57
CA TYR A 243 -17.01 4.04 -1.67
C TYR A 243 -16.47 3.53 -3.01
N GLN A 244 -15.18 3.18 -3.08
CA GLN A 244 -14.57 2.63 -4.28
C GLN A 244 -15.24 1.33 -4.74
N LYS A 245 -15.72 0.50 -3.80
CA LYS A 245 -16.43 -0.74 -4.13
C LYS A 245 -17.84 -0.47 -4.63
N LEU A 246 -18.54 0.51 -4.07
CA LEU A 246 -19.85 0.98 -4.52
C LEU A 246 -19.77 1.49 -5.96
N LEU A 247 -18.75 2.30 -6.30
CA LEU A 247 -18.53 2.75 -7.68
C LEU A 247 -18.42 1.59 -8.67
N ARG A 248 -17.67 0.53 -8.32
CA ARG A 248 -17.53 -0.68 -9.15
C ARG A 248 -18.78 -1.57 -9.21
N LYS A 249 -19.77 -1.31 -8.34
CA LYS A 249 -20.99 -2.09 -8.18
C LYS A 249 -22.24 -1.27 -8.48
N GLU A 250 -22.11 -0.22 -9.30
CA GLU A 250 -23.22 0.63 -9.73
C GLU A 250 -23.95 1.30 -8.56
N MET A 251 -23.21 1.62 -7.49
CA MET A 251 -23.68 2.26 -6.26
C MET A 251 -24.71 1.44 -5.46
N ASP A 252 -24.86 0.16 -5.77
CA ASP A 252 -25.75 -0.76 -5.07
C ASP A 252 -25.04 -1.43 -3.88
N ILE A 253 -25.47 -1.06 -2.67
CA ILE A 253 -24.91 -1.57 -1.42
C ILE A 253 -25.34 -3.02 -1.12
N GLU A 254 -26.47 -3.50 -1.65
CA GLU A 254 -26.92 -4.88 -1.43
C GLU A 254 -25.99 -5.89 -2.11
N ARG A 255 -25.29 -5.47 -3.17
CA ARG A 255 -24.25 -6.26 -3.86
C ARG A 255 -22.93 -6.34 -3.11
N ILE A 256 -22.79 -5.62 -2.01
CA ILE A 256 -21.57 -5.61 -1.19
C ILE A 256 -21.77 -6.59 -0.06
N TYR A 257 -21.25 -7.81 -0.15
CA TYR A 257 -21.42 -8.83 0.88
C TYR A 257 -20.42 -8.73 2.05
N ASP A 258 -19.31 -8.00 1.87
CA ASP A 258 -18.16 -7.92 2.78
C ASP A 258 -18.11 -6.61 3.59
N LEU A 259 -19.26 -6.04 3.93
CA LEU A 259 -19.32 -4.83 4.76
C LEU A 259 -18.77 -5.11 6.18
N VAL A 260 -19.06 -6.32 6.69
CA VAL A 260 -18.40 -6.91 7.86
C VAL A 260 -17.80 -8.24 7.42
N ALA A 261 -16.48 -8.33 7.42
CA ALA A 261 -15.77 -9.57 7.16
C ALA A 261 -15.31 -10.19 8.48
N LEU A 262 -15.38 -11.51 8.60
CA LEU A 262 -14.89 -12.23 9.77
C LEU A 262 -13.43 -12.57 9.56
N ARG A 263 -12.58 -12.18 10.50
CA ARG A 263 -11.16 -12.49 10.49
C ARG A 263 -10.86 -13.55 11.53
N ILE A 264 -10.07 -14.55 11.14
CA ILE A 264 -9.60 -15.62 12.01
C ILE A 264 -8.08 -15.65 11.96
N ILE A 265 -7.46 -15.44 13.11
CA ILE A 265 -6.01 -15.44 13.29
C ILE A 265 -5.60 -16.71 14.01
N VAL A 266 -4.65 -17.42 13.43
CA VAL A 266 -4.10 -18.68 13.96
C VAL A 266 -2.58 -18.60 14.05
N ASN A 267 -1.92 -19.65 14.55
CA ASN A 267 -0.48 -19.63 14.75
C ASN A 267 0.28 -20.14 13.53
N ALA A 268 -0.25 -21.12 12.83
CA ALA A 268 0.45 -21.80 11.75
C ALA A 268 -0.32 -21.84 10.43
N THR A 269 0.40 -22.07 9.33
CA THR A 269 -0.19 -22.08 7.99
C THR A 269 -1.11 -23.28 7.78
N ASP A 270 -0.78 -24.46 8.31
CA ASP A 270 -1.64 -25.66 8.26
C ASP A 270 -2.96 -25.44 9.01
N GLU A 271 -2.92 -24.71 10.12
CA GLU A 271 -4.09 -24.30 10.89
C GLU A 271 -5.06 -23.46 10.05
N CYS A 272 -4.56 -22.61 9.14
CA CYS A 272 -5.40 -21.82 8.25
C CYS A 272 -6.26 -22.72 7.34
N TYR A 273 -5.65 -23.75 6.76
CA TYR A 273 -6.35 -24.70 5.88
C TYR A 273 -7.31 -25.61 6.66
N ARG A 274 -6.94 -26.02 7.88
CA ARG A 274 -7.84 -26.76 8.78
C ARG A 274 -9.08 -25.94 9.14
N VAL A 275 -8.90 -24.65 9.49
CA VAL A 275 -10.02 -23.72 9.74
C VAL A 275 -10.89 -23.56 8.50
N LEU A 276 -10.29 -23.44 7.31
CA LEU A 276 -11.04 -23.38 6.06
C LEU A 276 -11.94 -24.62 5.88
N GLY A 277 -11.39 -25.81 6.13
CA GLY A 277 -12.15 -27.07 6.09
C GLY A 277 -13.31 -27.09 7.08
N ILE A 278 -13.09 -26.64 8.32
CA ILE A 278 -14.14 -26.55 9.36
C ILE A 278 -15.25 -25.57 8.93
N ILE A 279 -14.90 -24.42 8.35
CA ILE A 279 -15.88 -23.47 7.85
C ILE A 279 -16.69 -24.10 6.70
N HIS A 280 -16.04 -24.81 5.78
CA HIS A 280 -16.72 -25.45 4.64
C HIS A 280 -17.55 -26.67 5.03
N SER A 281 -17.27 -27.33 6.16
CA SER A 281 -18.14 -28.39 6.70
C SER A 281 -19.41 -27.83 7.34
N LEU A 282 -19.35 -26.61 7.89
CA LEU A 282 -20.51 -25.93 8.49
C LEU A 282 -21.33 -25.13 7.49
N CYS A 283 -20.66 -24.50 6.52
CA CYS A 283 -21.23 -23.51 5.62
C CYS A 283 -20.91 -23.87 4.17
N LYS A 284 -21.89 -23.74 3.26
CA LYS A 284 -21.67 -24.02 1.84
C LYS A 284 -20.83 -22.88 1.22
N PRO A 285 -19.66 -23.15 0.61
CA PRO A 285 -18.87 -22.12 -0.05
C PRO A 285 -19.54 -21.63 -1.34
N MET A 286 -19.42 -20.34 -1.61
CA MET A 286 -19.87 -19.74 -2.87
C MET A 286 -18.84 -20.04 -3.97
N SER A 287 -19.31 -20.55 -5.11
CA SER A 287 -18.44 -20.89 -6.25
C SER A 287 -17.64 -19.68 -6.73
N GLY A 288 -16.35 -19.87 -7.00
CA GLY A 288 -15.44 -18.81 -7.45
C GLY A 288 -15.10 -17.74 -6.40
N ARG A 289 -15.45 -17.95 -5.12
CA ARG A 289 -15.18 -17.01 -4.02
C ARG A 289 -14.21 -17.55 -2.97
N VAL A 290 -13.54 -18.66 -3.26
CA VAL A 290 -12.41 -19.15 -2.46
C VAL A 290 -11.14 -18.63 -3.12
N LYS A 291 -10.31 -17.91 -2.38
CA LYS A 291 -9.04 -17.35 -2.86
C LYS A 291 -7.94 -17.71 -1.89
N ASP A 292 -6.92 -18.38 -2.39
CA ASP A 292 -5.76 -18.78 -1.61
C ASP A 292 -4.59 -17.82 -1.85
N TYR A 293 -4.56 -16.70 -1.11
CA TYR A 293 -3.41 -15.80 -1.16
C TYR A 293 -2.26 -16.26 -0.27
N ILE A 294 -2.36 -17.41 0.41
CA ILE A 294 -1.21 -17.99 1.10
C ILE A 294 -0.31 -18.68 0.07
N ALA A 295 -0.90 -19.55 -0.77
CA ALA A 295 -0.21 -20.21 -1.86
C ALA A 295 0.13 -19.26 -3.01
N GLN A 296 -0.71 -18.24 -3.24
CA GLN A 296 -0.52 -17.23 -4.29
C GLN A 296 -0.57 -15.81 -3.70
N PRO A 297 0.49 -15.36 -2.99
CA PRO A 297 0.54 -14.04 -2.39
C PRO A 297 0.30 -12.93 -3.41
N LYS A 298 -0.32 -11.84 -2.95
CA LYS A 298 -0.39 -10.63 -3.79
C LYS A 298 1.03 -10.04 -3.94
N PRO A 299 1.29 -9.28 -5.02
CA PRO A 299 2.57 -8.59 -5.25
C PRO A 299 3.03 -7.67 -4.11
N ASN A 300 2.12 -7.11 -3.32
CA ASN A 300 2.46 -6.32 -2.14
C ASN A 300 2.82 -7.18 -0.89
N GLY A 301 2.91 -8.50 -1.06
CA GLY A 301 3.22 -9.46 0.01
C GLY A 301 2.01 -9.95 0.81
N TYR A 302 0.80 -9.48 0.52
CA TYR A 302 -0.39 -9.86 1.29
C TYR A 302 -0.70 -11.37 1.16
N ARG A 303 -0.85 -12.01 2.33
CA ARG A 303 -1.19 -13.44 2.48
C ARG A 303 -2.43 -13.62 3.36
N SER A 304 -3.40 -14.41 2.88
CA SER A 304 -4.60 -14.85 3.61
C SER A 304 -5.44 -15.81 2.75
N LEU A 305 -6.18 -16.72 3.38
CA LEU A 305 -7.29 -17.43 2.73
C LEU A 305 -8.55 -16.60 2.82
N HIS A 306 -9.19 -16.33 1.68
CA HIS A 306 -10.49 -15.68 1.64
C HIS A 306 -11.53 -16.70 1.19
N THR A 307 -12.65 -16.77 1.90
CA THR A 307 -13.79 -17.58 1.47
C THR A 307 -15.09 -16.85 1.75
N THR A 308 -15.97 -16.79 0.75
CA THR A 308 -17.36 -16.36 0.94
C THR A 308 -18.26 -17.58 1.03
N VAL A 309 -19.09 -17.66 2.07
CA VAL A 309 -19.98 -18.81 2.33
C VAL A 309 -21.42 -18.37 2.57
N TYR A 310 -22.35 -19.30 2.35
CA TYR A 310 -23.75 -19.16 2.76
C TYR A 310 -23.94 -19.74 4.16
N TYR A 311 -24.46 -18.93 5.08
CA TYR A 311 -24.81 -19.33 6.44
C TYR A 311 -26.17 -18.74 6.81
N ASP A 312 -27.16 -19.59 7.06
CA ASP A 312 -28.52 -19.18 7.48
C ASP A 312 -29.13 -18.06 6.61
N ASN A 313 -29.19 -18.30 5.29
CA ASN A 313 -29.63 -17.34 4.26
C ASN A 313 -28.81 -16.03 4.17
N LYS A 314 -27.69 -15.95 4.87
CA LYS A 314 -26.77 -14.80 4.84
C LYS A 314 -25.49 -15.16 4.11
N ILE A 315 -24.86 -14.14 3.54
CA ILE A 315 -23.56 -14.27 2.89
C ILE A 315 -22.51 -13.72 3.86
N VAL A 316 -21.53 -14.56 4.20
CA VAL A 316 -20.46 -14.21 5.15
C VAL A 316 -19.11 -14.40 4.46
N GLU A 317 -18.23 -13.40 4.57
CA GLU A 317 -16.86 -13.49 4.10
C GLU A 317 -15.91 -13.73 5.28
N PHE A 318 -15.07 -14.76 5.16
CA PHE A 318 -14.02 -15.10 6.11
C PHE A 318 -12.65 -14.79 5.51
N GLN A 319 -11.77 -14.24 6.35
CA GLN A 319 -10.34 -14.07 6.10
C GLN A 319 -9.59 -14.88 7.16
N ILE A 320 -8.79 -15.84 6.73
CA ILE A 320 -8.04 -16.73 7.63
C ILE A 320 -6.55 -16.50 7.37
N ARG A 321 -5.75 -16.30 8.41
CA ARG A 321 -4.31 -16.10 8.29
C ARG A 321 -3.58 -16.29 9.62
N THR A 322 -2.25 -16.39 9.57
CA THR A 322 -1.44 -16.52 10.78
C THR A 322 -1.21 -15.15 11.46
N LYS A 323 -0.74 -15.16 12.71
CA LYS A 323 -0.29 -13.93 13.42
C LYS A 323 0.80 -13.18 12.65
N GLU A 324 1.74 -13.90 12.03
CA GLU A 324 2.78 -13.33 11.15
C GLU A 324 2.15 -12.64 9.93
N MET A 325 1.22 -13.32 9.24
CA MET A 325 0.52 -12.77 8.08
C MET A 325 -0.40 -11.59 8.44
N GLU A 326 -0.94 -11.56 9.66
CA GLU A 326 -1.66 -10.39 10.18
C GLU A 326 -0.71 -9.19 10.26
N ALA A 327 0.41 -9.35 10.97
CA ALA A 327 1.41 -8.29 11.13
C ALA A 327 1.93 -7.78 9.78
N GLU A 328 2.20 -8.68 8.83
CA GLU A 328 2.59 -8.31 7.47
C GLU A 328 1.47 -7.61 6.69
N ALA A 329 0.21 -7.97 6.87
CA ALA A 329 -0.89 -7.29 6.19
C ALA A 329 -1.21 -5.93 6.80
N GLU A 330 -0.94 -5.74 8.09
CA GLU A 330 -1.14 -4.48 8.78
C GLU A 330 0.00 -3.50 8.48
N TRP A 331 1.23 -3.95 8.66
CA TRP A 331 2.42 -3.12 8.65
C TRP A 331 3.28 -3.30 7.40
N GLY A 332 2.97 -4.27 6.53
CA GLY A 332 3.69 -4.47 5.29
C GLY A 332 5.18 -4.74 5.50
N ILE A 333 5.98 -4.03 4.73
CA ILE A 333 7.45 -4.05 4.82
C ILE A 333 8.00 -3.69 6.21
N ALA A 334 7.26 -2.91 7.02
CA ALA A 334 7.66 -2.57 8.39
C ALA A 334 7.66 -3.79 9.31
N ALA A 335 6.79 -4.78 9.10
CA ALA A 335 6.75 -5.99 9.93
C ALA A 335 8.09 -6.79 9.89
N HIS A 336 8.83 -6.68 8.78
CA HIS A 336 10.16 -7.28 8.65
C HIS A 336 11.27 -6.48 9.31
N TRP A 337 11.01 -5.22 9.65
CA TRP A 337 11.94 -4.33 10.36
C TRP A 337 11.92 -4.52 11.87
N SER A 338 10.93 -5.27 12.36
CA SER A 338 10.82 -5.66 13.77
C SER A 338 12.16 -6.15 14.31
N PHE A 339 12.44 -5.74 15.54
CA PHE A 339 13.64 -6.02 16.32
C PHE A 339 14.09 -7.49 16.15
N LYS A 340 15.03 -7.77 15.25
CA LYS A 340 15.78 -9.03 15.25
C LYS A 340 17.07 -8.84 16.03
N GLU A 341 16.95 -8.66 17.33
CA GLU A 341 18.04 -9.00 18.26
C GLU A 341 18.05 -10.52 18.44
N LYS A 342 18.70 -11.23 17.51
CA LYS A 342 19.29 -12.52 17.87
C LYS A 342 20.73 -12.25 18.27
N SER A 343 21.05 -12.50 19.56
CA SER A 343 22.42 -12.58 20.09
C SER A 343 23.26 -11.29 20.06
N GLY A 344 22.68 -10.16 20.50
CA GLY A 344 23.45 -8.95 20.84
C GLY A 344 24.19 -8.27 19.67
N LYS A 345 23.93 -8.68 18.43
CA LYS A 345 24.43 -8.03 17.22
C LYS A 345 23.26 -7.42 16.46
N ARG A 346 23.32 -6.09 16.28
CA ARG A 346 22.47 -5.32 15.35
C ARG A 346 22.71 -5.81 13.93
N THR A 347 21.99 -6.83 13.48
CA THR A 347 21.96 -7.15 12.05
C THR A 347 20.85 -6.34 11.40
N LYS A 348 21.22 -5.35 10.58
CA LYS A 348 20.31 -4.75 9.60
C LYS A 348 19.66 -5.90 8.85
N VAL A 349 18.37 -6.17 9.06
CA VAL A 349 17.66 -7.13 8.23
C VAL A 349 17.61 -6.49 6.85
N PRO A 350 18.32 -7.03 5.84
CA PRO A 350 18.32 -6.42 4.53
C PRO A 350 16.89 -6.48 4.02
N ILE A 351 16.35 -5.33 3.62
CA ILE A 351 15.10 -5.28 2.87
C ILE A 351 15.31 -6.18 1.65
N ASP A 352 14.34 -7.05 1.37
CA ASP A 352 14.34 -7.82 0.13
C ASP A 352 14.49 -6.86 -1.05
N PRO A 353 15.62 -6.90 -1.78
CA PRO A 353 15.88 -5.98 -2.89
C PRO A 353 14.81 -6.05 -3.97
N GLU A 354 14.12 -7.20 -4.12
CA GLU A 354 12.99 -7.34 -5.04
C GLU A 354 11.81 -6.45 -4.64
N LYS A 355 11.52 -6.29 -3.34
CA LYS A 355 10.45 -5.40 -2.85
C LYS A 355 10.74 -3.91 -3.07
N LEU A 356 12.01 -3.53 -3.26
CA LEU A 356 12.43 -2.14 -3.56
C LEU A 356 12.82 -1.90 -5.02
N LYS A 357 12.81 -2.94 -5.85
CA LYS A 357 13.17 -2.86 -7.27
C LYS A 357 12.36 -1.79 -8.00
N TRP A 358 11.08 -1.66 -7.64
CA TRP A 358 10.21 -0.64 -8.21
C TRP A 358 10.66 0.78 -7.84
N VAL A 359 11.12 1.03 -6.60
CA VAL A 359 11.63 2.36 -6.17
C VAL A 359 12.84 2.74 -7.03
N LYS A 360 13.76 1.80 -7.22
CA LYS A 360 14.95 2.00 -8.06
C LYS A 360 14.60 2.21 -9.54
N MET A 361 13.60 1.50 -10.06
CA MET A 361 13.11 1.70 -11.43
C MET A 361 12.52 3.10 -11.64
N LEU A 362 11.75 3.62 -10.66
CA LEU A 362 11.18 4.97 -10.73
C LEU A 362 12.26 6.05 -10.71
N LEU A 363 13.29 5.89 -9.88
CA LEU A 363 14.44 6.81 -9.86
C LEU A 363 15.16 6.85 -11.20
N LYS A 364 15.44 5.68 -11.79
CA LYS A 364 16.10 5.60 -13.10
C LYS A 364 15.29 6.28 -14.20
N GLN A 365 13.96 6.12 -14.19
CA GLN A 365 13.06 6.79 -15.15
C GLN A 365 13.03 8.32 -14.96
N GLY A 366 13.19 8.81 -13.73
CA GLY A 366 13.28 10.23 -13.41
C GLY A 366 14.56 10.88 -13.92
N ASP A 367 15.68 10.15 -13.96
CA ASP A 367 16.95 10.65 -14.51
C ASP A 367 16.94 10.76 -16.05
N GLU A 368 16.19 9.88 -16.72
CA GLU A 368 16.10 9.87 -18.18
C GLU A 368 15.08 10.89 -18.74
N THR A 369 14.16 11.40 -17.90
CA THR A 369 13.06 12.28 -18.33
C THR A 369 13.36 13.75 -18.01
N ARG A 370 13.58 14.59 -19.04
CA ARG A 370 13.94 16.01 -18.87
C ARG A 370 12.77 16.93 -18.49
N LYS A 371 11.51 16.51 -18.67
CA LYS A 371 10.31 17.32 -18.42
C LYS A 371 9.50 16.79 -17.22
N PRO A 372 9.16 17.65 -16.23
CA PRO A 372 8.36 17.26 -15.07
C PRO A 372 6.98 16.69 -15.40
N GLU A 373 6.30 17.19 -16.43
CA GLU A 373 4.97 16.70 -16.82
C GLU A 373 5.05 15.24 -17.29
N GLU A 374 6.02 14.93 -18.15
CA GLU A 374 6.21 13.57 -18.68
C GLU A 374 6.57 12.58 -17.57
N TYR A 375 7.36 13.01 -16.59
CA TYR A 375 7.68 12.17 -15.42
C TYR A 375 6.44 11.88 -14.57
N LEU A 376 5.60 12.88 -14.33
CA LEU A 376 4.37 12.71 -13.56
C LEU A 376 3.33 11.86 -14.26
N ASP A 377 3.16 12.01 -15.57
CA ASP A 377 2.25 11.19 -16.33
C ASP A 377 2.69 9.72 -16.33
N LYS A 378 4.00 9.45 -16.48
CA LYS A 378 4.57 8.10 -16.34
C LYS A 378 4.26 7.50 -14.96
N LEU A 379 4.53 8.25 -13.89
CA LEU A 379 4.23 7.83 -12.52
C LEU A 379 2.74 7.56 -12.30
N LYS A 380 1.87 8.47 -12.74
CA LYS A 380 0.42 8.31 -12.58
C LYS A 380 -0.13 7.11 -13.34
N MET A 381 0.34 6.86 -14.56
CA MET A 381 -0.13 5.76 -15.39
C MET A 381 0.26 4.39 -14.83
N ASP A 382 1.50 4.23 -14.37
CA ASP A 382 2.03 2.92 -14.00
C ASP A 382 1.96 2.63 -12.49
N PHE A 383 2.07 3.68 -11.65
CA PHE A 383 2.28 3.53 -10.20
C PHE A 383 1.06 3.89 -9.35
N PHE A 384 0.39 5.03 -9.61
CA PHE A 384 -0.72 5.50 -8.77
C PHE A 384 -2.09 4.91 -9.13
N LYS A 385 -2.21 4.21 -10.25
CA LYS A 385 -3.41 3.43 -10.55
C LYS A 385 -3.50 2.23 -9.61
N ASN A 386 -4.73 1.89 -9.20
CA ASN A 386 -5.02 0.60 -8.57
C ASN A 386 -4.44 -0.54 -9.39
N ARG A 387 -4.10 -1.65 -8.75
CA ARG A 387 -3.46 -2.78 -9.42
C ARG A 387 -4.42 -3.96 -9.53
N ILE A 388 -4.32 -4.68 -10.64
CA ILE A 388 -4.96 -5.98 -10.87
C ILE A 388 -3.89 -7.07 -10.91
N PHE A 389 -4.23 -8.22 -10.37
CA PHE A 389 -3.35 -9.40 -10.37
C PHE A 389 -3.92 -10.44 -11.33
N VAL A 390 -3.15 -10.76 -12.35
CA VAL A 390 -3.52 -11.72 -13.39
C VAL A 390 -2.51 -12.86 -13.42
N PHE A 391 -2.93 -14.03 -13.90
CA PHE A 391 -2.15 -15.26 -13.81
C PHE A 391 -1.64 -15.71 -15.18
N THR A 392 -0.42 -16.22 -15.22
CA THR A 392 0.05 -17.00 -16.37
C THR A 392 -0.55 -18.41 -16.33
N PRO A 393 -0.58 -19.16 -17.44
CA PRO A 393 -1.02 -20.56 -17.43
C PRO A 393 -0.13 -21.48 -16.56
N ARG A 394 1.07 -21.01 -16.19
CA ARG A 394 2.00 -21.70 -15.28
C ARG A 394 1.73 -21.40 -13.82
N GLY A 395 0.83 -20.46 -13.51
CA GLY A 395 0.51 -20.04 -12.15
C GLY A 395 1.30 -18.84 -11.63
N ASP A 396 2.14 -18.21 -12.46
CA ASP A 396 2.86 -17.00 -12.05
C ASP A 396 1.88 -15.83 -11.91
N VAL A 397 2.05 -15.03 -10.86
CA VAL A 397 1.23 -13.83 -10.61
C VAL A 397 1.90 -12.63 -11.26
N ILE A 398 1.18 -11.97 -12.16
CA ILE A 398 1.63 -10.74 -12.82
C ILE A 398 0.81 -9.55 -12.31
N ASP A 399 1.53 -8.51 -11.93
CA ASP A 399 1.00 -7.27 -11.39
C ASP A 399 0.86 -6.22 -12.51
N LEU A 400 -0.35 -5.71 -12.75
CA LEU A 400 -0.61 -4.71 -13.79
C LEU A 400 -1.51 -3.58 -13.26
N PRO A 401 -1.46 -2.36 -13.83
CA PRO A 401 -2.44 -1.32 -13.53
C PRO A 401 -3.87 -1.74 -13.87
N GLU A 402 -4.85 -1.29 -13.08
CA GLU A 402 -6.28 -1.46 -13.36
C GLU A 402 -6.62 -0.87 -14.73
N GLY A 403 -7.41 -1.61 -15.51
CA GLY A 403 -7.73 -1.30 -16.90
C GLY A 403 -6.74 -1.86 -17.92
N SER A 404 -5.61 -2.45 -17.51
CA SER A 404 -4.65 -3.09 -18.43
C SER A 404 -5.31 -4.13 -19.31
N ILE A 405 -4.76 -4.31 -20.51
CA ILE A 405 -5.26 -5.22 -21.55
C ILE A 405 -4.24 -6.34 -21.84
N PRO A 406 -4.59 -7.41 -22.59
CA PRO A 406 -3.64 -8.47 -22.94
C PRO A 406 -2.34 -7.99 -23.61
N ILE A 407 -2.37 -6.85 -24.33
CA ILE A 407 -1.15 -6.24 -24.89
C ILE A 407 -0.18 -5.84 -23.78
N ASP A 408 -0.67 -5.17 -22.72
CA ASP A 408 0.15 -4.77 -21.59
C ASP A 408 0.76 -5.99 -20.89
N PHE A 409 -0.05 -7.04 -20.68
CA PHE A 409 0.40 -8.31 -20.12
C PHE A 409 1.49 -8.97 -20.97
N ALA A 410 1.32 -9.02 -22.29
CA ALA A 410 2.30 -9.61 -23.20
C ALA A 410 3.66 -8.90 -23.13
N TYR A 411 3.67 -7.56 -23.16
CA TYR A 411 4.90 -6.76 -23.07
C TYR A 411 5.53 -6.76 -21.67
N HIS A 412 4.71 -7.00 -20.63
CA HIS A 412 5.19 -7.21 -19.27
C HIS A 412 5.93 -8.55 -19.13
N ILE A 413 5.42 -9.63 -19.74
CA ILE A 413 6.13 -10.93 -19.72
C ILE A 413 7.42 -10.84 -20.52
N HIS A 414 7.33 -10.46 -21.81
CA HIS A 414 8.50 -10.40 -22.66
C HIS A 414 8.22 -9.59 -23.93
N THR A 415 9.20 -8.80 -24.38
CA THR A 415 9.07 -7.97 -25.59
C THR A 415 8.72 -8.81 -26.83
N TYR A 416 9.37 -9.96 -27.01
CA TYR A 416 9.05 -10.90 -28.11
C TYR A 416 7.59 -11.35 -28.10
N ILE A 417 7.01 -11.66 -26.93
CA ILE A 417 5.61 -12.09 -26.82
C ILE A 417 4.69 -10.93 -27.17
N GLY A 418 5.00 -9.73 -26.69
CA GLY A 418 4.29 -8.50 -27.05
C GLY A 418 4.29 -8.25 -28.55
N GLU A 419 5.44 -8.28 -29.21
CA GLU A 419 5.58 -8.01 -30.65
C GLU A 419 4.83 -9.01 -31.54
N HIS A 420 4.79 -10.28 -31.12
CA HIS A 420 4.23 -11.39 -31.90
C HIS A 420 2.79 -11.77 -31.49
N ALA A 421 2.18 -11.09 -30.52
CA ALA A 421 0.83 -11.39 -30.05
C ALA A 421 -0.20 -11.24 -31.18
N THR A 422 -1.09 -12.22 -31.37
CA THR A 422 -2.20 -12.17 -32.35
C THR A 422 -3.57 -12.26 -31.70
N GLY A 423 -3.64 -12.85 -30.51
CA GLY A 423 -4.86 -12.96 -29.73
C GLY A 423 -4.54 -13.30 -28.28
N ALA A 424 -5.58 -13.40 -27.46
CA ALA A 424 -5.45 -13.84 -26.08
C ALA A 424 -6.58 -14.81 -25.73
N LYS A 425 -6.31 -15.74 -24.82
CA LYS A 425 -7.35 -16.43 -24.07
C LYS A 425 -7.37 -15.90 -22.65
N ILE A 426 -8.56 -15.60 -22.17
CA ILE A 426 -8.83 -15.11 -20.82
C ILE A 426 -9.70 -16.17 -20.15
N ASN A 427 -9.18 -16.80 -19.09
CA ASN A 427 -9.83 -17.92 -18.39
C ASN A 427 -10.23 -19.06 -19.34
N GLY A 428 -9.35 -19.39 -20.29
CA GLY A 428 -9.57 -20.43 -21.31
C GLY A 428 -10.49 -20.06 -22.46
N LYS A 429 -11.15 -18.90 -22.44
CA LYS A 429 -12.01 -18.40 -23.53
C LYS A 429 -11.27 -17.43 -24.43
N LEU A 430 -11.49 -17.49 -25.74
CA LEU A 430 -10.93 -16.53 -26.69
C LEU A 430 -11.42 -15.11 -26.37
N GLY A 431 -10.49 -14.17 -26.23
CA GLY A 431 -10.74 -12.76 -25.99
C GLY A 431 -9.94 -11.87 -26.96
N THR A 432 -10.31 -10.60 -27.05
CA THR A 432 -9.58 -9.63 -27.88
C THR A 432 -8.35 -9.09 -27.13
N LEU A 433 -7.35 -8.64 -27.87
CA LEU A 433 -6.15 -8.00 -27.30
C LEU A 433 -6.44 -6.68 -26.57
N THR A 434 -7.63 -6.10 -26.74
CA THR A 434 -8.11 -4.85 -26.15
C THR A 434 -9.09 -5.05 -24.99
N THR A 435 -9.43 -6.30 -24.66
CA THR A 435 -10.35 -6.60 -23.55
C THR A 435 -9.69 -6.20 -22.22
N ALA A 436 -10.37 -5.38 -21.40
CA ALA A 436 -9.87 -5.00 -20.08
C ALA A 436 -9.77 -6.23 -19.16
N LEU A 437 -8.58 -6.43 -18.57
CA LEU A 437 -8.30 -7.54 -17.67
C LEU A 437 -8.88 -7.28 -16.28
N LYS A 438 -9.27 -8.35 -15.60
CA LYS A 438 -9.76 -8.31 -14.21
C LYS A 438 -8.79 -9.07 -13.31
N SER A 439 -8.69 -8.63 -12.06
CA SER A 439 -7.89 -9.37 -11.08
C SER A 439 -8.50 -10.75 -10.85
N GLY A 440 -7.68 -11.79 -10.95
CA GLY A 440 -8.12 -13.18 -10.95
C GLY A 440 -8.00 -13.86 -12.32
N ASP A 441 -7.92 -13.10 -13.41
CA ASP A 441 -7.94 -13.68 -14.75
C ASP A 441 -6.65 -14.43 -15.07
N MET A 442 -6.78 -15.63 -15.64
CA MET A 442 -5.69 -16.39 -16.25
C MET A 442 -5.56 -16.02 -17.72
N ILE A 443 -4.38 -15.56 -18.14
CA ILE A 443 -4.14 -15.00 -19.47
C ILE A 443 -3.13 -15.86 -20.23
N GLU A 444 -3.53 -16.36 -21.40
CA GLU A 444 -2.68 -17.04 -22.36
C GLU A 444 -2.58 -16.17 -23.62
N ILE A 445 -1.37 -15.71 -23.95
CA ILE A 445 -1.15 -14.94 -25.18
C ILE A 445 -0.90 -15.90 -26.33
N ILE A 446 -1.68 -15.75 -27.39
CA ILE A 446 -1.49 -16.47 -28.65
C ILE A 446 -0.49 -15.65 -29.47
N ILE A 447 0.63 -16.26 -29.86
CA ILE A 447 1.67 -15.62 -30.67
C ILE A 447 1.73 -16.23 -32.07
N ASP A 448 2.02 -15.40 -33.07
CA ASP A 448 2.44 -15.85 -34.40
C ASP A 448 3.90 -15.46 -34.62
N LYS A 449 4.78 -16.47 -34.69
CA LYS A 449 6.23 -16.28 -34.89
C LYS A 449 6.57 -15.60 -36.22
N LYS A 450 5.66 -15.58 -37.20
CA LYS A 450 5.85 -14.90 -38.49
C LYS A 450 5.46 -13.43 -38.44
N ARG A 451 4.79 -12.97 -37.38
CA ARG A 451 4.38 -11.58 -37.21
C ARG A 451 5.60 -10.71 -36.91
N ALA A 452 5.98 -9.86 -37.86
CA ALA A 452 7.18 -9.03 -37.74
C ALA A 452 6.95 -7.71 -36.96
N LYS A 453 5.70 -7.24 -36.82
CA LYS A 453 5.42 -5.96 -36.16
C LYS A 453 4.14 -5.94 -35.30
N PRO A 454 4.15 -5.21 -34.16
CA PRO A 454 2.92 -4.85 -33.46
C PRO A 454 2.06 -3.91 -34.33
N GLY A 455 0.76 -3.85 -34.05
CA GLY A 455 -0.13 -2.90 -34.72
C GLY A 455 0.14 -1.48 -34.22
N GLU A 456 0.16 -0.47 -35.10
CA GLU A 456 0.32 0.94 -34.71
C GLU A 456 -0.80 1.43 -33.79
N GLU A 457 -2.02 0.96 -34.06
CA GLU A 457 -3.22 1.22 -33.27
C GLU A 457 -3.09 0.79 -31.80
N TRP A 458 -2.18 -0.15 -31.47
CA TRP A 458 -1.96 -0.59 -30.10
C TRP A 458 -1.45 0.52 -29.18
N LEU A 459 -0.83 1.56 -29.72
CA LEU A 459 -0.42 2.73 -28.94
C LEU A 459 -1.62 3.48 -28.34
N GLN A 460 -2.79 3.38 -28.98
CA GLN A 460 -4.03 4.00 -28.50
C GLN A 460 -4.66 3.20 -27.36
N TYR A 461 -4.50 1.87 -27.38
CA TYR A 461 -5.17 0.97 -26.44
C TYR A 461 -4.31 0.58 -25.23
N ALA A 462 -2.99 0.45 -25.41
CA ALA A 462 -2.07 0.08 -24.33
C ALA A 462 -2.23 1.02 -23.13
N GLN A 463 -2.34 0.45 -21.94
CA GLN A 463 -2.54 1.24 -20.72
C GLN A 463 -1.24 1.53 -20.00
N THR A 464 -0.23 0.68 -20.17
CA THR A 464 1.06 0.79 -19.48
C THR A 464 2.08 1.57 -20.30
N HIS A 465 2.94 2.34 -19.62
CA HIS A 465 4.01 3.06 -20.30
C HIS A 465 5.03 2.10 -20.91
N LEU A 466 5.36 1.02 -20.19
CA LEU A 466 6.26 -0.03 -20.67
C LEU A 466 5.83 -0.61 -22.03
N ALA A 467 4.54 -0.94 -22.18
CA ALA A 467 4.03 -1.44 -23.45
C ALA A 467 4.11 -0.37 -24.55
N LYS A 468 3.68 0.87 -24.26
CA LYS A 468 3.75 1.98 -25.24
C LYS A 468 5.17 2.24 -25.72
N GLU A 469 6.17 2.25 -24.83
CA GLU A 469 7.57 2.45 -25.22
C GLU A 469 8.10 1.31 -26.08
N LYS A 470 7.88 0.07 -25.67
CA LYS A 470 8.34 -1.11 -26.44
C LYS A 470 7.67 -1.16 -27.82
N ILE A 471 6.39 -0.82 -27.92
CA ILE A 471 5.68 -0.71 -29.21
C ILE A 471 6.31 0.40 -30.07
N LYS A 472 6.55 1.60 -29.51
CA LYS A 472 7.21 2.70 -30.25
C LYS A 472 8.60 2.30 -30.74
N GLN A 473 9.38 1.61 -29.93
CA GLN A 473 10.72 1.13 -30.30
C GLN A 473 10.66 0.10 -31.43
N ALA A 474 9.74 -0.87 -31.35
CA ALA A 474 9.55 -1.89 -32.38
C ALA A 474 9.11 -1.28 -33.72
N LEU A 475 8.20 -0.30 -33.70
CA LEU A 475 7.75 0.42 -34.90
C LEU A 475 8.90 1.20 -35.55
N LYS A 476 9.68 1.97 -34.75
CA LYS A 476 10.85 2.71 -35.26
C LYS A 476 11.93 1.81 -35.86
N LYS A 477 12.19 0.64 -35.26
CA LYS A 477 13.22 -0.30 -35.73
C LYS A 477 12.89 -0.87 -37.11
N ASN A 478 11.60 -1.14 -37.36
CA ASN A 478 11.13 -1.63 -38.65
C ASN A 478 11.04 -0.52 -39.71
N ASP A 479 10.70 0.72 -39.32
CA ASP A 479 10.73 1.86 -40.24
C ASP A 479 12.17 2.15 -40.73
N GLY A 480 13.15 2.11 -39.84
CA GLY A 480 14.57 2.26 -40.20
C GLY A 480 15.07 1.20 -41.19
N LEU A 481 14.66 -0.06 -41.02
CA LEU A 481 14.97 -1.13 -41.98
C LEU A 481 14.29 -0.88 -43.33
N SER A 482 13.03 -0.46 -43.34
CA SER A 482 12.32 -0.13 -44.58
C SER A 482 12.90 1.08 -45.33
N ALA A 483 13.43 2.07 -44.60
CA ALA A 483 14.09 3.24 -45.16
C ALA A 483 15.45 2.88 -45.79
N ILE A 484 16.21 1.98 -45.15
CA ILE A 484 17.47 1.45 -45.70
C ILE A 484 17.20 0.64 -46.97
N PHE A 485 16.18 -0.24 -46.97
CA PHE A 485 15.82 -1.00 -48.18
C PHE A 485 15.32 -0.11 -49.34
N ARG A 486 14.69 1.04 -49.06
CA ARG A 486 14.35 2.03 -50.10
C ARG A 486 15.56 2.79 -50.63
N PHE A 487 16.60 2.98 -49.82
CA PHE A 487 17.82 3.68 -50.24
C PHE A 487 18.72 2.83 -51.14
N PHE A 488 18.66 1.49 -51.03
CA PHE A 488 19.41 0.56 -51.88
C PHE A 488 18.65 0.10 -53.13
N ASN A 489 17.35 0.41 -53.24
CA ASN A 489 16.50 0.05 -54.39
C ASN A 489 16.12 1.26 -55.27
N ASN A 490 16.76 2.42 -55.07
CA ASN A 490 16.62 3.60 -55.94
C ASN A 490 17.90 3.84 -56.74
#